data_AF-A0A699X226-F1
#
_entry.id   AF-A0A699X226-F1
#
_cell.length_a   1.000
_cell.length_b   1.000
_cell.length_c   1.000
_cell.angle_alpha   90.00
_cell.angle_beta   90.00
_cell.angle_gamma   90.00
#
_symmetry.space_group_name_H-M   'P 1'
#
loop_
_entity.id
_entity.type
_entity.pdbx_description
1 polymer ?
#
loop_
_entity_poly.entity_id
_entity_poly.type
_entity_poly.pdbx_seq_one_letter_code
_entity_poly.pdbx_strand_id
1 'polypeptide(L)'
;VKCYNCNGIGHIARNCTQPKRLQNSDYYKDKMLLMQAQENGVALDKEQLLFLVGGQDTAIDEDVDEQPVQDLGLNVDNVSS
;
A
#
# COMPACT_ATOMS: atom_id res chain seq x y z
N VAL A 1 15.28 5.70 3.09
CA VAL A 1 13.89 5.69 3.59
C VAL A 1 13.14 6.84 2.93
N LYS A 2 12.03 6.53 2.23
CA LYS A 2 11.17 7.51 1.55
C LYS A 2 9.89 7.65 2.36
N CYS A 3 9.54 8.89 2.72
CA CYS A 3 8.29 9.21 3.36
C CYS A 3 7.17 9.29 2.32
N TYR A 4 6.17 8.43 2.40
CA TYR A 4 5.02 8.46 1.49
C TYR A 4 3.98 9.52 1.84
N ASN A 5 4.10 10.17 3.00
CA ASN A 5 3.23 11.26 3.42
C ASN A 5 3.58 12.60 2.74
N CYS A 6 4.87 12.95 2.64
CA CYS A 6 5.31 14.22 2.06
C CYS A 6 6.24 14.08 0.86
N ASN A 7 6.47 12.84 0.39
CA ASN A 7 7.46 12.50 -0.65
C ASN A 7 8.91 12.87 -0.28
N GLY A 8 9.18 13.19 0.98
CA GLY A 8 10.51 13.51 1.49
C GLY A 8 11.40 12.27 1.66
N ILE A 9 12.71 12.51 1.79
CA ILE A 9 13.72 11.45 2.00
C ILE A 9 14.30 11.59 3.41
N GLY A 10 14.69 10.47 4.01
CA GLY A 10 15.43 10.42 5.28
C GLY A 10 14.60 10.16 6.53
N HIS A 11 13.27 10.07 6.41
CA HIS A 11 12.37 9.73 7.51
C HIS A 11 11.21 8.85 7.02
N ILE A 12 10.59 8.13 7.96
CA ILE A 12 9.38 7.37 7.69
C ILE A 12 8.11 8.22 7.80
N ALA A 13 7.01 7.80 7.18
CA ALA A 13 5.74 8.50 7.23
C ALA A 13 5.24 8.73 8.67
N ARG A 14 5.49 7.77 9.58
CA ARG A 14 5.18 7.92 11.02
C ARG A 14 5.96 9.03 11.72
N ASN A 15 7.13 9.41 11.21
CA ASN A 15 7.97 10.48 11.76
C ASN A 15 7.78 11.80 10.98
N CYS A 16 6.85 11.83 10.02
CA CYS A 16 6.60 13.02 9.22
C CYS A 16 5.82 14.06 10.04
N THR A 17 6.30 15.29 10.06
CA THR A 17 5.62 16.42 10.74
C THR A 17 4.60 17.12 9.84
N GLN A 18 4.56 16.79 8.55
CA GLN A 18 3.59 17.33 7.61
C GLN A 18 2.20 16.70 7.84
N PRO A 19 1.11 17.42 7.56
CA PRO A 19 -0.23 16.84 7.62
C PRO A 19 -0.36 15.61 6.72
N LYS A 20 -1.41 14.80 6.94
CA LYS A 20 -1.70 13.64 6.09
C LYS A 20 -1.75 14.06 4.61
N ARG A 21 -1.09 13.30 3.74
CA ARG A 21 -1.08 13.52 2.30
C ARG A 21 -2.51 13.53 1.77
N LEU A 22 -2.83 14.51 0.94
CA LEU A 22 -4.08 14.52 0.19
C LEU A 22 -4.10 13.32 -0.77
N GLN A 23 -5.23 12.62 -0.85
CA GLN A 23 -5.47 11.56 -1.83
C GLN A 23 -5.70 12.14 -3.23
N ASN A 24 -4.71 12.85 -3.76
CA ASN A 24 -4.73 13.42 -5.10
C ASN A 24 -4.30 12.36 -6.14
N SER A 25 -4.27 12.76 -7.42
CA SER A 25 -3.86 11.86 -8.51
C SER A 25 -2.45 11.29 -8.30
N ASP A 26 -1.52 12.05 -7.75
CA ASP A 26 -0.15 11.58 -7.50
C ASP A 26 -0.08 10.56 -6.35
N TYR A 27 -0.92 10.69 -5.32
CA TYR A 27 -1.07 9.66 -4.27
C TYR A 27 -1.52 8.34 -4.89
N TYR A 28 -2.56 8.36 -5.72
CA TYR A 28 -3.07 7.14 -6.34
C TYR A 28 -2.09 6.55 -7.36
N LYS A 29 -1.35 7.38 -8.11
CA LYS A 29 -0.27 6.90 -8.99
C LYS A 29 0.82 6.17 -8.20
N ASP A 30 1.31 6.76 -7.11
CA ASP A 30 2.29 6.12 -6.23
C ASP A 30 1.74 4.79 -5.67
N LYS A 31 0.46 4.75 -5.29
CA LYS A 31 -0.22 3.57 -4.75
C LYS A 31 -0.35 2.45 -5.79
N MET A 32 -0.76 2.78 -7.02
CA MET A 32 -0.88 1.83 -8.12
C MET A 32 0.48 1.26 -8.52
N LEU A 33 1.53 2.09 -8.56
CA LEU A 33 2.88 1.62 -8.90
C LEU A 33 3.40 0.60 -7.88
N LEU A 34 3.14 0.81 -6.59
CA LEU A 34 3.51 -0.14 -5.55
C LEU A 34 2.69 -1.43 -5.61
N MET A 35 1.40 -1.33 -5.91
CA MET A 35 0.53 -2.49 -6.11
C MET A 35 1.02 -3.36 -7.27
N GLN A 36 1.32 -2.75 -8.41
CA GLN A 36 1.89 -3.45 -9.56
C GLN A 36 3.27 -4.06 -9.25
N ALA A 37 4.11 -3.37 -8.47
CA ALA A 37 5.38 -3.93 -8.04
C ALA A 37 5.18 -5.20 -7.19
N GLN A 38 4.21 -5.18 -6.27
CA GLN A 38 3.85 -6.36 -5.48
C GLN A 38 3.35 -7.51 -6.37
N GLU A 39 2.48 -7.22 -7.34
CA GLU A 39 1.99 -8.21 -8.32
C GLU A 39 3.12 -8.81 -9.15
N ASN A 40 4.12 -8.00 -9.49
CA ASN A 40 5.32 -8.44 -10.21
C ASN A 40 6.33 -9.19 -9.31
N GLY A 41 5.97 -9.50 -8.06
CA GLY A 41 6.82 -10.23 -7.11
C GLY A 41 7.95 -9.39 -6.50
N VAL A 42 7.90 -8.07 -6.62
CA VAL A 42 8.87 -7.18 -5.96
C VAL A 42 8.56 -7.15 -4.46
N ALA A 43 9.57 -7.49 -3.65
CA ALA A 43 9.46 -7.39 -2.20
C ALA A 43 9.34 -5.93 -1.76
N LEU A 44 8.19 -5.57 -1.18
CA LEU A 44 7.95 -4.25 -0.60
C LEU A 44 8.45 -4.19 0.84
N ASP A 45 8.95 -3.02 1.26
CA ASP A 45 9.32 -2.79 2.66
C ASP A 45 8.10 -2.39 3.53
N LYS A 46 8.30 -2.32 4.85
CA LYS A 46 7.23 -2.04 5.82
C LYS A 46 6.53 -0.71 5.57
N GLU A 47 7.24 0.33 5.14
CA GLU A 47 6.67 1.63 4.83
C GLU A 47 5.76 1.56 3.59
N GLN A 48 6.20 0.85 2.56
CA GLN A 48 5.44 0.65 1.32
C GLN A 48 4.16 -0.14 1.58
N LEU A 49 4.25 -1.20 2.39
CA LEU A 49 3.09 -1.97 2.83
C LEU A 49 2.11 -1.11 3.65
N LEU A 50 2.61 -0.31 4.58
CA LEU A 50 1.78 0.62 5.36
C LEU A 50 1.08 1.65 4.49
N PHE A 51 1.74 2.13 3.42
CA PHE A 51 1.15 3.07 2.48
C PHE A 51 0.03 2.44 1.64
N LEU A 52 0.17 1.17 1.23
CA LEU A 52 -0.88 0.44 0.51
C LEU A 52 -2.15 0.26 1.36
N VAL A 53 -1.99 -0.06 2.65
CA VAL A 53 -3.10 -0.27 3.59
C VAL A 53 -3.69 1.05 4.10
N GLY A 54 -2.85 2.07 4.33
CA GLY A 54 -3.23 3.38 4.85
C GLY A 54 -3.94 4.25 3.82
N GLY A 55 -5.26 4.15 3.74
CA GLY A 55 -6.08 4.99 2.86
C GLY A 55 -7.50 4.49 2.59
N GLN A 56 -7.91 3.35 3.17
CA GLN A 56 -9.30 2.88 3.12
C GLN A 56 -10.20 3.59 4.15
N ASP A 57 -9.94 4.88 4.42
CA ASP A 57 -10.88 5.75 5.12
C ASP A 57 -11.93 6.24 4.09
N THR A 58 -12.44 5.34 3.24
CA THR A 58 -13.74 5.59 2.63
C THR A 58 -14.71 5.55 3.80
N ALA A 59 -15.44 6.64 4.02
CA ALA A 59 -16.67 6.58 4.77
C ALA A 59 -17.62 5.62 4.02
N ILE A 60 -17.45 4.32 4.28
CA ILE A 60 -18.46 3.31 4.07
C ILE A 60 -19.44 3.55 5.20
N ASP A 61 -20.44 4.39 4.89
CA ASP A 61 -21.72 4.36 5.60
C ASP A 61 -22.16 2.89 5.64
N GLU A 62 -22.61 2.46 6.81
CA GLU A 62 -22.99 1.10 7.16
C GLU A 62 -23.85 0.45 6.06
N ASP A 63 -23.37 -0.62 5.41
CA ASP A 63 -24.06 -1.91 5.23
C ASP A 63 -23.31 -2.80 4.20
N VAL A 64 -23.30 -4.11 4.48
CA VAL A 64 -23.00 -5.25 3.58
C VAL A 64 -21.54 -5.77 3.50
N ASP A 65 -21.37 -6.83 4.29
CA ASP A 65 -20.58 -8.05 4.12
C ASP A 65 -19.04 -8.00 4.20
N GLU A 66 -18.59 -8.55 5.33
CA GLU A 66 -17.26 -9.03 5.65
C GLU A 66 -16.67 -9.91 4.53
N GLN A 67 -15.55 -9.46 3.93
CA GLN A 67 -14.48 -10.36 3.52
C GLN A 67 -13.12 -9.70 3.83
N PRO A 68 -12.51 -9.99 5.00
CA PRO A 68 -11.17 -9.57 5.30
C PRO A 68 -10.18 -10.55 4.65
N VAL A 69 -9.01 -10.01 4.35
CA VAL A 69 -7.80 -10.74 3.94
C VAL A 69 -7.83 -11.27 2.50
N GLN A 70 -7.30 -10.48 1.56
CA GLN A 70 -6.71 -11.08 0.37
C GLN A 70 -5.47 -11.84 0.82
N ASP A 71 -5.72 -13.13 1.03
CA ASP A 71 -4.81 -14.20 1.36
C ASP A 71 -3.50 -14.10 0.58
N LEU A 72 -2.38 -14.28 1.30
CA LEU A 72 -1.08 -14.55 0.71
C LEU A 72 -1.13 -15.92 0.02
N GLY A 73 -1.68 -15.97 -1.20
CA GLY A 73 -1.60 -17.13 -2.06
C GLY A 73 -0.23 -17.23 -2.73
N LEU A 74 0.80 -17.64 -1.99
CA LEU A 74 1.99 -18.23 -2.58
C LEU A 74 1.58 -19.53 -3.29
N ASN A 75 1.26 -19.47 -4.59
CA ASN A 75 1.16 -20.68 -5.42
C ASN A 75 2.53 -20.99 -6.05
N VAL A 76 3.51 -21.27 -5.21
CA VAL A 76 4.74 -21.94 -5.66
C VAL A 76 4.51 -23.44 -5.77
N ASP A 77 3.77 -23.86 -6.80
CA ASP A 77 3.75 -25.23 -7.32
C ASP A 77 3.29 -25.12 -8.79
N ASN A 78 3.98 -25.55 -9.83
CA ASN A 78 4.94 -26.64 -9.95
C ASN A 78 5.63 -26.51 -11.32
N VAL A 79 6.96 -26.53 -11.35
CA VAL A 79 7.76 -26.75 -12.56
C VAL A 79 8.06 -28.25 -12.70
N SER A 80 7.97 -28.76 -13.93
CA SER A 80 8.43 -30.10 -14.39
C SER A 80 7.42 -31.23 -14.13
N SER A 81 7.09 -32.13 -15.07
CA SER A 81 7.72 -32.56 -16.34
C SER A 81 6.65 -32.99 -17.35
#